data_AF-A0A316NLE6-F1
#
_entry.id   AF-A0A316NLE6-F1
#
_cell.length_a   1.000
_cell.length_b   1.000
_cell.length_c   1.000
_cell.angle_alpha   90.00
_cell.angle_beta   90.00
_cell.angle_gamma   90.00
#
_symmetry.space_group_name_H-M   'P 1'
#
loop_
_entity.id
_entity.type
_entity.pdbx_description
1 polymer ?
#
loop_
_entity_poly.entity_id
_entity_poly.type
_entity_poly.pdbx_seq_one_letter_code
_entity_poly.pdbx_strand_id
1 'polypeptide(L)'
;MGRNKFSQDEINDISKLLRLKNAGNRYKQKLIRHDLRVKYEFNISDFNVQGKAFGEEDLQKAIARGAIQILDDKTIAAMKEKRARDKARDEAAKKTDNTENETTDWKEAMKEWEKLSEEEKSQV
;
A
#
# COMPACT_ATOMS: atom_id res chain seq x y z
N MET A 1 -8.75 -0.56 4.97
CA MET A 1 -8.67 -2.00 4.66
C MET A 1 -8.27 -2.14 3.19
N GLY A 2 -7.31 -3.00 2.90
CA GLY A 2 -6.87 -3.37 1.57
C GLY A 2 -7.92 -4.17 0.83
N ARG A 3 -7.53 -4.71 -0.32
CA ARG A 3 -8.43 -5.46 -1.20
C ARG A 3 -8.96 -6.71 -0.48
N ASN A 4 -10.27 -6.92 -0.55
CA ASN A 4 -10.95 -8.07 0.07
C ASN A 4 -11.64 -8.99 -0.95
N LYS A 5 -11.55 -8.68 -2.25
CA LYS A 5 -12.15 -9.43 -3.35
C LYS A 5 -11.08 -9.94 -4.28
N PHE A 6 -10.99 -11.25 -4.45
CA PHE A 6 -9.94 -11.92 -5.21
C PHE A 6 -10.53 -12.94 -6.15
N SER A 7 -9.79 -13.32 -7.19
CA SER A 7 -10.13 -14.53 -7.94
C SER A 7 -9.58 -15.77 -7.25
N GLN A 8 -10.07 -16.95 -7.67
CA GLN A 8 -9.60 -18.22 -7.12
C GLN A 8 -8.09 -18.41 -7.37
N ASP A 9 -7.60 -18.01 -8.54
CA ASP A 9 -6.16 -18.10 -8.89
C ASP A 9 -5.31 -17.21 -7.99
N GLU A 10 -5.77 -15.98 -7.72
CA GLU A 10 -5.07 -15.08 -6.78
C GLU A 10 -5.02 -15.68 -5.36
N ILE A 11 -6.11 -16.30 -4.90
CA ILE A 11 -6.12 -16.98 -3.60
C ILE A 11 -5.12 -18.14 -3.57
N ASN A 12 -5.02 -18.92 -4.65
CA ASN A 12 -4.06 -20.01 -4.76
C ASN A 12 -2.61 -19.50 -4.68
N ASP A 13 -2.30 -18.39 -5.35
CA ASP A 13 -0.98 -17.78 -5.31
C ASP A 13 -0.66 -17.15 -3.94
N ILE A 14 -1.61 -16.42 -3.36
CA ILE A 14 -1.47 -15.85 -2.00
C ILE A 14 -1.24 -16.97 -0.99
N SER A 15 -1.94 -18.11 -1.11
CA SER A 15 -1.74 -19.26 -0.24
C SER A 15 -0.30 -19.78 -0.30
N LYS A 16 0.23 -20.01 -1.52
CA LYS A 16 1.62 -20.44 -1.73
C LYS A 16 2.62 -19.45 -1.12
N LEU A 17 2.40 -18.16 -1.34
CA LEU A 17 3.25 -17.10 -0.76
C LEU A 17 3.22 -17.10 0.76
N LEU A 18 2.05 -17.26 1.40
CA LEU A 18 1.93 -17.35 2.85
C LEU A 18 2.64 -18.57 3.43
N ARG A 19 2.62 -19.69 2.71
CA ARG A 19 3.36 -20.91 3.07
C ARG A 19 4.88 -20.66 3.02
N LEU A 20 5.37 -20.04 1.94
CA LEU A 20 6.77 -19.65 1.79
C LEU A 20 7.21 -18.61 2.82
N LYS A 21 6.32 -17.67 3.20
CA LYS A 21 6.56 -16.69 4.26
C LYS A 21 6.86 -17.41 5.56
N ASN A 22 6.03 -18.39 5.94
CA ASN A 22 6.19 -19.10 7.21
C ASN A 22 7.45 -19.95 7.26
N ALA A 23 7.88 -20.54 6.13
CA ALA A 23 9.10 -21.33 6.03
C ALA A 23 10.38 -20.48 5.85
N GLY A 24 10.25 -19.21 5.45
CA GLY A 24 11.37 -18.34 5.10
C GLY A 24 12.02 -17.62 6.29
N ASN A 25 13.27 -17.21 6.09
CA ASN A 25 13.98 -16.32 7.02
C ASN A 25 13.36 -14.90 7.06
N ARG A 26 13.80 -14.06 8.00
CA ARG A 26 13.25 -12.70 8.20
C ARG A 26 13.29 -11.84 6.94
N TYR A 27 14.35 -11.96 6.13
CA TYR A 27 14.49 -11.23 4.87
C TYR A 27 13.46 -11.69 3.83
N LYS A 28 13.34 -13.01 3.59
CA LYS A 28 12.34 -13.61 2.70
C LYS A 28 10.92 -13.23 3.12
N GLN A 29 10.64 -13.24 4.43
CA GLN A 29 9.34 -12.78 4.95
C GLN A 29 9.05 -11.31 4.62
N LYS A 30 10.06 -10.42 4.66
CA LYS A 30 9.89 -9.01 4.31
C LYS A 30 9.59 -8.85 2.82
N LEU A 31 10.29 -9.59 1.96
CA LEU A 31 10.04 -9.62 0.52
C LEU A 31 8.64 -10.14 0.19
N ILE A 32 8.25 -11.28 0.78
CA ILE A 32 6.93 -11.86 0.51
C ILE A 32 5.81 -10.94 0.99
N ARG A 33 5.97 -10.28 2.15
CA ARG A 33 5.02 -9.26 2.61
C ARG A 33 4.93 -8.06 1.67
N HIS A 34 6.03 -7.67 1.03
CA HIS A 34 6.03 -6.62 0.02
C HIS A 34 5.29 -7.07 -1.24
N ASP A 35 5.59 -8.27 -1.75
CA ASP A 35 4.93 -8.85 -2.92
C ASP A 35 3.42 -8.98 -2.75
N LEU A 36 2.96 -9.47 -1.58
CA LEU A 36 1.54 -9.55 -1.26
C LEU A 36 0.85 -8.18 -1.35
N ARG A 37 1.49 -7.11 -0.86
CA ARG A 37 0.94 -5.75 -0.89
C ARG A 37 1.00 -5.12 -2.27
N VAL A 38 2.08 -5.31 -3.02
CA VAL A 38 2.27 -4.62 -4.30
C VAL A 38 1.51 -5.31 -5.42
N LYS A 39 1.59 -6.65 -5.51
CA LYS A 39 1.00 -7.40 -6.63
C LYS A 39 -0.49 -7.67 -6.41
N TYR A 40 -0.86 -8.02 -5.18
CA TYR A 40 -2.22 -8.46 -4.87
C TYR A 40 -3.00 -7.43 -4.05
N GLU A 41 -2.37 -6.34 -3.60
CA GLU A 41 -2.98 -5.39 -2.64
C GLU A 41 -3.49 -6.08 -1.37
N PHE A 42 -2.87 -7.21 -1.01
CA PHE A 42 -3.23 -8.03 0.13
C PHE A 42 -2.41 -7.61 1.34
N ASN A 43 -3.07 -7.03 2.33
CA ASN A 43 -2.42 -6.65 3.57
C ASN A 43 -2.76 -7.63 4.70
N ILE A 44 -1.75 -8.36 5.18
CA ILE A 44 -1.91 -9.35 6.24
C ILE A 44 -2.53 -8.73 7.51
N SER A 45 -2.17 -7.49 7.86
CA SER A 45 -2.66 -6.83 9.08
C SER A 45 -4.18 -6.72 9.13
N ASP A 46 -4.83 -6.66 7.97
CA ASP A 46 -6.26 -6.39 7.89
C ASP A 46 -7.08 -7.64 8.24
N PHE A 47 -6.45 -8.82 8.14
CA PHE A 47 -7.09 -10.10 8.40
C PHE A 47 -6.53 -10.83 9.63
N ASN A 48 -5.38 -10.40 10.13
CA ASN A 48 -4.65 -11.05 11.21
C ASN A 48 -5.22 -10.75 12.59
N VAL A 49 -5.03 -11.68 13.52
CA VAL A 49 -5.27 -11.49 14.94
C VAL A 49 -3.97 -11.07 15.61
N GLN A 50 -4.02 -10.11 16.53
CA GLN A 50 -2.85 -9.61 17.24
C GLN A 50 -2.11 -10.76 17.95
N GLY A 51 -0.78 -10.78 17.84
CA GLY A 51 0.07 -11.81 18.46
C GLY A 51 0.13 -13.15 17.71
N LYS A 52 -0.67 -13.35 16.65
CA LYS A 52 -0.66 -14.58 15.84
C LYS A 52 0.02 -14.35 14.48
N ALA A 53 0.73 -15.35 13.98
CA ALA A 53 1.25 -15.34 12.62
C ALA A 53 0.15 -15.77 11.64
N PHE A 54 -0.09 -14.96 10.60
CA PHE A 54 -1.07 -15.28 9.56
C PHE A 54 -0.49 -16.29 8.55
N GLY A 55 -1.15 -17.45 8.43
CA GLY A 55 -0.80 -18.51 7.48
C GLY A 55 -1.91 -18.87 6.49
N GLU A 56 -1.71 -19.97 5.77
CA GLU A 56 -2.69 -20.52 4.81
C GLU A 56 -4.02 -20.91 5.49
N GLU A 57 -3.98 -21.50 6.68
CA GLU A 57 -5.20 -21.82 7.42
C GLU A 57 -5.99 -20.56 7.82
N ASP A 58 -5.30 -19.48 8.19
CA ASP A 58 -5.96 -18.22 8.54
C ASP A 58 -6.56 -17.55 7.29
N LEU A 59 -5.95 -17.73 6.12
CA LEU A 59 -6.52 -17.30 4.84
C LEU A 59 -7.84 -18.05 4.55
N GLN A 60 -7.84 -19.37 4.69
CA GLN A 60 -9.05 -20.20 4.53
C GLN A 60 -10.15 -19.79 5.53
N LYS A 61 -9.79 -19.58 6.79
CA LYS A 61 -10.73 -19.07 7.81
C LYS A 61 -11.24 -17.67 7.48
N ALA A 62 -10.41 -16.81 6.89
CA ALA A 62 -10.80 -15.48 6.47
C ALA A 62 -11.80 -15.49 5.30
N ILE A 63 -11.69 -16.48 4.41
CA ILE A 63 -12.68 -16.75 3.35
C ILE A 63 -13.96 -17.31 3.96
N ALA A 64 -13.86 -18.31 4.83
CA ALA A 64 -15.03 -18.94 5.47
C ALA A 64 -15.86 -17.96 6.30
N ARG A 65 -15.23 -17.00 6.98
CA ARG A 65 -15.93 -15.91 7.71
C ARG A 65 -16.50 -14.82 6.79
N GLY A 66 -16.23 -14.88 5.48
CA GLY A 66 -16.67 -13.89 4.50
C GLY A 66 -15.89 -12.57 4.49
N ALA A 67 -14.79 -12.45 5.25
CA ALA A 67 -13.93 -11.27 5.21
C ALA A 67 -13.17 -11.14 3.89
N ILE A 68 -12.94 -12.28 3.22
CA ILE A 68 -12.40 -12.38 1.88
C ILE A 68 -13.47 -13.01 0.98
N GLN A 69 -13.79 -12.34 -0.12
CA GLN A 69 -14.74 -12.82 -1.11
C GLN A 69 -14.00 -13.28 -2.37
N ILE A 70 -14.38 -14.46 -2.87
CA ILE A 70 -13.88 -14.98 -4.14
C ILE A 70 -14.91 -14.62 -5.22
N LEU A 71 -14.48 -13.92 -6.26
CA LEU A 71 -15.29 -13.53 -7.41
C LEU A 71 -14.75 -14.18 -8.69
N ASP A 72 -15.56 -14.14 -9.74
CA ASP A 72 -15.17 -14.61 -11.07
C ASP A 72 -14.08 -13.74 -11.68
N ASP A 73 -13.24 -14.35 -12.52
CA ASP A 73 -12.07 -13.70 -13.11
C ASP A 73 -12.43 -12.47 -13.95
N LYS A 74 -13.59 -12.49 -14.62
CA LYS A 74 -14.04 -11.37 -15.46
C LYS A 74 -14.36 -10.13 -14.61
N THR A 75 -15.09 -10.32 -13.52
CA THR A 75 -15.37 -9.22 -12.58
C THR A 75 -14.09 -8.68 -11.94
N ILE A 76 -13.15 -9.56 -11.59
CA ILE A 76 -11.86 -9.15 -11.02
C ILE A 76 -11.02 -8.36 -12.04
N ALA A 77 -10.99 -8.77 -13.30
CA ALA A 77 -10.30 -8.03 -14.36
C ALA A 77 -10.88 -6.62 -14.54
N ALA A 78 -12.20 -6.49 -14.57
CA ALA A 78 -12.88 -5.19 -14.65
C ALA A 78 -12.58 -4.29 -13.43
N MET A 79 -12.53 -4.88 -12.23
CA MET A 79 -12.14 -4.14 -11.01
C MET A 79 -10.68 -3.69 -11.05
N LYS A 80 -9.76 -4.53 -11.54
CA LYS A 80 -8.33 -4.19 -11.70
C LYS A 80 -8.14 -3.05 -12.69
N GLU A 81 -8.84 -3.09 -13.82
CA GLU A 81 -8.77 -2.03 -14.83
C GLU A 81 -9.25 -0.69 -14.25
N LYS A 82 -10.39 -0.70 -13.54
CA LYS A 82 -10.86 0.49 -12.84
C LYS A 82 -9.82 0.99 -11.83
N ARG A 83 -9.22 0.09 -11.06
CA ARG A 83 -8.21 0.43 -10.05
C ARG A 83 -6.93 1.00 -10.65
N ALA A 84 -6.49 0.48 -11.80
CA ALA A 84 -5.36 1.02 -12.54
C ALA A 84 -5.65 2.44 -13.05
N ARG A 85 -6.86 2.69 -13.55
CA ARG A 85 -7.29 4.04 -13.96
C ARG A 85 -7.35 5.00 -12.78
N ASP A 86 -7.96 4.60 -11.66
CA ASP A 86 -8.04 5.42 -10.46
C ASP A 86 -6.64 5.73 -9.90
N LYS A 87 -5.73 4.74 -9.88
CA LYS A 87 -4.34 4.94 -9.45
C LYS A 87 -3.58 5.91 -10.36
N ALA A 88 -3.74 5.83 -11.67
CA ALA A 88 -3.13 6.77 -12.61
C ALA A 88 -3.65 8.21 -12.41
N ARG A 89 -4.94 8.36 -12.09
CA ARG A 89 -5.54 9.65 -11.75
C ARG A 89 -4.98 10.20 -10.44
N ASP A 90 -4.90 9.37 -9.40
CA ASP A 90 -4.38 9.79 -8.10
C ASP A 90 -2.87 10.12 -8.17
N GLU A 91 -2.09 9.41 -8.98
CA GLU A 91 -0.69 9.75 -9.25
C GLU A 91 -0.56 11.08 -10.03
N ALA A 92 -1.47 11.36 -10.97
CA ALA A 92 -1.49 12.64 -11.66
C ALA A 92 -1.86 13.80 -10.73
N ALA A 93 -2.87 13.61 -9.87
CA ALA A 93 -3.28 14.60 -8.86
C ALA A 93 -2.18 14.83 -7.81
N LYS A 94 -1.48 13.78 -7.38
CA LYS A 94 -0.30 13.94 -6.53
C LYS A 94 0.81 14.69 -7.22
N LYS A 95 1.09 14.44 -8.51
CA LYS A 95 2.12 15.20 -9.23
C LYS A 95 1.78 16.67 -9.30
N THR A 96 0.54 17.04 -9.61
CA THR A 96 0.11 18.44 -9.65
C THR A 96 0.20 19.12 -8.28
N ASP A 97 -0.28 18.45 -7.23
CA ASP A 97 -0.25 18.94 -5.86
C ASP A 97 1.19 19.04 -5.31
N ASN A 98 2.06 18.08 -5.62
CA ASN A 98 3.49 18.15 -5.24
C ASN A 98 4.22 19.28 -5.99
N THR A 99 3.92 19.54 -7.27
CA THR A 99 4.50 20.70 -7.97
C THR A 99 4.04 22.04 -7.40
N GLU A 100 2.78 22.17 -6.98
CA GLU A 100 2.25 23.41 -6.39
C GLU A 100 2.73 23.61 -4.94
N ASN A 101 2.77 22.55 -4.12
CA ASN A 101 3.24 22.62 -2.74
C ASN A 101 4.77 22.71 -2.63
N GLU A 102 5.54 21.89 -3.36
CA GLU A 102 7.01 21.98 -3.29
C GLU A 102 7.51 23.33 -3.78
N THR A 103 6.93 23.92 -4.84
CA THR A 103 7.38 25.25 -5.30
C THR A 103 7.05 26.40 -4.35
N THR A 104 6.07 26.23 -3.48
CA THR A 104 5.66 27.26 -2.50
C THR A 104 6.46 27.13 -1.20
N ASP A 105 6.65 25.91 -0.70
CA ASP A 105 7.21 25.65 0.64
C ASP A 105 8.70 26.06 0.77
N TRP A 106 9.55 25.80 -0.23
CA TRP A 106 10.97 26.23 -0.16
C TRP A 106 11.19 27.73 -0.45
N LYS A 107 10.30 28.36 -1.21
CA LYS A 107 10.37 29.81 -1.50
C LYS A 107 9.96 30.64 -0.30
N GLU A 108 8.93 30.22 0.42
CA GLU A 108 8.52 30.86 1.67
C GLU A 108 9.58 30.68 2.75
N ALA A 109 10.12 29.46 2.90
CA ALA A 109 11.24 29.22 3.80
C ALA A 109 12.45 30.14 3.49
N MET A 110 12.90 30.23 2.23
CA MET A 110 14.04 31.09 1.87
C MET A 110 13.80 32.57 2.21
N LYS A 111 12.58 33.06 2.00
CA LYS A 111 12.21 34.45 2.29
C LYS A 111 12.16 34.77 3.79
N GLU A 112 11.81 33.77 4.62
CA GLU A 112 11.84 33.89 6.07
C GLU A 112 13.29 33.91 6.60
N TRP A 113 14.17 33.08 6.03
CA TRP A 113 15.61 33.10 6.32
C TRP A 113 16.27 34.42 5.91
N GLU A 114 15.93 34.98 4.74
CA GLU A 114 16.46 36.29 4.32
C GLU A 114 16.06 37.41 5.29
N LYS A 115 14.79 37.46 5.70
CA LYS A 115 14.31 38.45 6.68
C LYS A 115 15.01 38.34 8.03
N LEU A 116 15.15 37.12 8.57
CA LEU A 116 15.87 36.88 9.81
C LEU A 116 17.34 37.34 9.69
N SER A 117 17.98 37.08 8.55
CA SER A 117 19.37 37.50 8.31
C SER A 117 19.53 39.01 8.17
N GLU A 118 18.52 39.71 7.66
CA GLU A 118 18.49 41.19 7.57
C GLU A 118 18.22 41.82 8.93
N GLU A 119 17.33 41.25 9.73
CA GLU A 119 17.07 41.66 11.11
C GLU A 119 18.32 41.49 11.98
N GLU A 120 19.03 40.36 11.88
CA GLU A 120 20.30 40.11 12.56
C GLU A 120 21.40 41.10 12.15
N LYS A 121 21.47 41.50 10.87
CA LYS A 121 22.42 42.51 10.40
C LYS A 121 22.08 43.93 10.83
N SER A 122 20.82 44.22 11.13
CA SER A 122 20.39 45.55 11.59
C SER A 122 20.59 45.78 13.09
N GLN A 123 20.88 44.72 13.86
CA GLN A 123 21.13 44.76 15.30
C GLN A 123 22.62 44.80 15.69
N VAL A 124 23.53 44.87 14.71
CA VAL A 124 24.98 45.08 14.89
C VAL A 124 25.37 46.48 14.46
#